data_AF-W8NUB5-F1
#
_entry.id   AF-W8NUB5-F1
#
_cell.length_a   1.000
_cell.length_b   1.000
_cell.length_c   1.000
_cell.angle_alpha   90.00
_cell.angle_beta   90.00
_cell.angle_gamma   90.00
#
_symmetry.space_group_name_H-M   'P 1'
#
loop_
_entity.id
_entity.type
_entity.pdbx_description
1 polymer ?
#
loop_
_entity_poly.entity_id
_entity_poly.type
_entity_poly.pdbx_seq_one_letter_code
_entity_poly.pdbx_strand_id
1 'polypeptide(L)'
;MGLGNLAPYFSGAMLIVIGIYGMVKSYWEWKGHDEPIRRLALTLMVSFALFGVIGGIAVFLTIAVDPEFWIAEAIVVTLGYLLLANESLSMLEKLRTPEKRHERRKVKCALPVAGIIKSRDDAITLLKAIDSYADLPLLVIGREHPEEWRNKTGVEPDDYIWLTRVEHKKAVSPSSLHVLSGKVIGFIRDNPGGVVYIEGIEYMLFYSDFKAVAKFLFSIRDAAMIESAHVLILANEDTLSPEQMAILKKEFEEIDVEKILEKLMGPALFGAIPSRKRRDFNASAEGSEEGSGAGEEKAEEARPLRREETAEEGR
;
A
#
# COMPACT_ATOMS: atom_id res chain seq x y z
N MET A 1 -56.99 42.70 -18.96
CA MET A 1 -56.22 41.44 -18.97
C MET A 1 -55.67 41.26 -17.57
N GLY A 2 -56.32 40.45 -16.75
CA GLY A 2 -55.87 40.21 -15.37
C GLY A 2 -54.49 39.55 -15.39
N LEU A 3 -53.64 39.88 -14.41
CA LEU A 3 -52.46 39.09 -14.13
C LEU A 3 -52.91 37.67 -13.79
N GLY A 4 -53.02 36.83 -14.82
CA GLY A 4 -53.16 35.39 -14.65
C GLY A 4 -51.98 34.87 -13.84
N ASN A 5 -52.21 33.79 -13.10
CA ASN A 5 -51.25 33.18 -12.19
C ASN A 5 -49.88 32.99 -12.86
N LEU A 6 -48.92 33.89 -12.59
CA LEU A 6 -47.57 33.88 -13.19
C LEU A 6 -46.67 32.79 -12.58
N ALA A 7 -47.11 32.16 -11.49
CA ALA A 7 -46.34 31.19 -10.74
C ALA A 7 -45.78 30.03 -11.60
N PRO A 8 -46.52 29.43 -12.56
CA PRO A 8 -46.01 28.37 -13.41
C PRO A 8 -44.87 28.81 -14.35
N TYR A 9 -44.91 30.06 -14.84
CA TYR A 9 -43.86 30.60 -15.69
C TYR A 9 -42.55 30.80 -14.91
N PHE A 10 -42.65 31.30 -13.68
CA PHE A 10 -41.50 31.47 -12.80
C PHE A 10 -40.92 30.12 -12.36
N SER A 11 -41.75 29.13 -12.04
CA SER A 11 -41.27 27.81 -11.64
C SER A 11 -40.60 27.06 -12.79
N GLY A 12 -41.18 27.08 -14.01
CA GLY A 12 -40.57 26.49 -15.20
C GLY A 12 -39.21 27.10 -15.53
N ALA A 13 -39.11 28.44 -15.51
CA ALA A 13 -37.85 29.14 -15.76
C ALA A 13 -36.79 28.80 -14.69
N MET A 14 -37.19 28.74 -13.41
CA MET A 14 -36.28 28.42 -12.31
C MET A 14 -35.76 26.98 -12.39
N LEU A 15 -36.60 26.01 -12.77
CA LEU A 15 -36.18 24.62 -12.99
C LEU A 15 -35.14 24.51 -14.12
N ILE A 16 -35.34 25.23 -15.22
CA ILE A 16 -34.38 25.23 -16.35
C ILE A 16 -33.03 25.80 -15.88
N VAL A 17 -33.03 26.93 -15.15
CA VAL A 17 -31.81 27.55 -14.65
C VAL A 17 -31.05 26.61 -13.69
N ILE A 18 -31.76 25.99 -12.74
CA ILE A 18 -31.18 25.02 -11.81
C ILE A 18 -30.65 23.79 -12.56
N GLY A 19 -31.39 23.31 -13.55
CA GLY A 19 -30.99 22.20 -14.42
C GLY A 19 -29.70 22.47 -15.18
N ILE A 20 -29.62 23.62 -15.85
CA ILE A 20 -28.42 24.02 -16.61
C ILE A 20 -27.22 24.16 -15.67
N TYR A 21 -27.39 24.83 -14.55
CA TYR A 21 -26.30 24.99 -13.56
C TYR A 21 -25.81 23.64 -13.03
N GLY A 22 -26.74 22.76 -12.64
CA GLY A 22 -26.43 21.41 -12.17
C GLY A 22 -25.71 20.59 -13.23
N MET A 23 -26.17 20.64 -14.49
CA MET A 23 -25.55 19.93 -15.62
C MET A 23 -24.11 20.40 -15.87
N VAL A 24 -23.88 21.72 -15.87
CA VAL A 24 -22.52 22.29 -16.04
C VAL A 24 -21.62 21.84 -14.90
N LYS A 25 -22.06 21.98 -13.65
CA LYS A 25 -21.27 21.57 -12.48
C LYS A 25 -20.93 20.08 -12.53
N SER A 26 -21.91 19.22 -12.82
CA SER A 26 -21.70 17.78 -12.97
C SER A 26 -20.75 17.43 -14.11
N TYR A 27 -20.73 18.20 -15.20
CA TYR A 27 -19.77 18.01 -16.29
C TYR A 27 -18.32 18.28 -15.88
N TRP A 28 -18.09 19.34 -15.09
CA TRP A 28 -16.76 19.63 -14.55
C TRP A 28 -16.25 18.50 -13.66
N GLU A 29 -17.12 17.96 -12.80
CA GLU A 29 -16.77 16.83 -11.94
C GLU A 29 -16.50 15.54 -12.73
N TRP A 30 -17.29 15.29 -13.79
CA TRP A 30 -17.09 14.15 -14.69
C TRP A 30 -15.74 14.16 -15.41
N LYS A 31 -15.22 15.36 -15.72
CA LYS A 31 -13.93 15.52 -16.41
C LYS A 31 -12.73 15.41 -15.47
N GLY A 32 -12.92 15.69 -14.17
CA GLY A 32 -11.83 15.80 -13.19
C GLY A 32 -11.58 14.58 -12.31
N HIS A 33 -12.45 13.58 -12.33
CA HIS A 33 -12.39 12.43 -11.41
C HIS A 33 -12.51 11.08 -12.11
N ASP A 34 -11.89 10.06 -11.54
CA ASP A 34 -11.99 8.66 -11.97
C ASP A 34 -13.23 7.95 -11.39
N GLU A 35 -13.47 6.71 -11.80
CA GLU A 35 -14.51 5.84 -11.20
C GLU A 35 -14.25 5.66 -9.69
N PRO A 36 -15.29 5.67 -8.82
CA PRO A 36 -16.73 5.66 -9.11
C PRO A 36 -17.39 7.05 -9.24
N ILE A 37 -16.66 8.12 -8.97
CA ILE A 37 -17.19 9.50 -8.94
C ILE A 37 -17.63 9.93 -10.34
N ARG A 38 -16.88 9.50 -11.37
CA ARG A 38 -17.20 9.76 -12.78
C ARG A 38 -18.59 9.27 -13.18
N ARG A 39 -18.98 8.05 -12.78
CA ARG A 39 -20.29 7.47 -13.08
C ARG A 39 -21.43 8.23 -12.39
N LEU A 40 -21.22 8.61 -11.13
CA LEU A 40 -22.18 9.44 -10.39
C LEU A 40 -22.35 10.82 -11.04
N ALA A 41 -21.25 11.47 -11.44
CA ALA A 41 -21.29 12.77 -12.10
C ALA A 41 -22.05 12.72 -13.44
N LEU A 42 -21.86 11.66 -14.22
CA LEU A 42 -22.62 11.43 -15.46
C LEU A 42 -24.11 11.24 -15.19
N THR A 43 -24.47 10.43 -14.18
CA THR A 43 -25.88 10.24 -13.80
C THR A 43 -26.52 11.54 -13.32
N LEU A 44 -25.82 12.32 -12.48
CA LEU A 44 -26.29 13.65 -12.05
C LEU A 44 -26.52 14.58 -13.24
N MET A 45 -25.60 14.58 -14.21
CA MET A 45 -25.75 15.37 -15.44
C MET A 45 -27.02 14.99 -16.21
N VAL A 46 -27.31 13.69 -16.35
CA VAL A 46 -28.53 13.19 -17.00
C VAL A 46 -29.78 13.53 -16.18
N SER A 47 -29.73 13.37 -14.85
CA SER A 47 -30.84 13.74 -13.97
C SER A 47 -31.15 15.24 -14.05
N PHE A 48 -30.15 16.13 -14.05
CA PHE A 48 -30.38 17.57 -14.19
C PHE A 48 -30.97 17.95 -15.54
N ALA A 49 -30.61 17.25 -16.62
CA ALA A 49 -31.24 17.44 -17.93
C ALA A 49 -32.71 17.00 -17.94
N LEU A 50 -33.03 15.83 -17.36
CA LEU A 50 -34.40 15.31 -17.29
C LEU A 50 -35.30 16.14 -16.37
N PHE A 51 -34.85 16.47 -15.15
CA PHE A 51 -35.67 17.17 -14.17
C PHE A 51 -35.71 18.68 -14.34
N GLY A 52 -34.56 19.29 -14.65
CA GLY A 52 -34.47 20.74 -14.71
C GLY A 52 -34.87 21.26 -16.07
N VAL A 53 -34.18 20.83 -17.12
CA VAL A 53 -34.40 21.35 -18.48
C VAL A 53 -35.69 20.79 -19.07
N ILE A 54 -35.82 19.46 -19.17
CA ILE A 54 -37.01 18.83 -19.76
C ILE A 54 -38.24 19.05 -18.87
N GLY A 55 -38.11 18.87 -17.55
CA GLY A 55 -39.19 19.16 -16.60
C GLY A 55 -39.64 20.63 -16.63
N GLY A 56 -38.71 21.58 -16.66
CA GLY A 56 -39.05 22.99 -16.78
C GLY A 56 -39.73 23.35 -18.10
N ILE A 57 -39.34 22.73 -19.23
CA ILE A 57 -40.04 22.86 -20.51
C ILE A 57 -41.45 22.25 -20.44
N ALA A 58 -41.61 21.11 -19.79
CA ALA A 58 -42.92 20.47 -19.61
C ALA A 58 -43.89 21.38 -18.83
N VAL A 59 -43.42 22.10 -17.81
CA VAL A 59 -44.21 23.10 -17.06
C VAL A 59 -44.72 24.24 -17.97
N PHE A 60 -43.97 24.62 -19.00
CA PHE A 60 -44.48 25.60 -19.98
C PHE A 60 -45.49 24.97 -20.95
N LEU A 61 -45.29 23.70 -21.33
CA LEU A 61 -46.20 22.98 -22.22
C LEU A 61 -47.56 22.71 -21.58
N THR A 62 -47.63 22.48 -20.27
CA THR A 62 -48.91 22.33 -19.54
C THR A 62 -49.74 23.61 -19.48
N ILE A 63 -49.13 24.76 -19.73
CA ILE A 63 -49.84 26.05 -19.87
C ILE A 63 -50.36 26.23 -21.30
N ALA A 64 -49.62 25.71 -22.30
CA ALA A 64 -49.88 25.94 -23.72
C ALA A 64 -50.78 24.87 -24.38
N VAL A 65 -50.86 23.68 -23.80
CA VAL A 65 -51.56 22.50 -24.34
C VAL A 65 -52.50 21.96 -23.24
N ASP A 66 -53.68 21.46 -23.63
CA ASP A 66 -54.72 20.95 -22.74
C ASP A 66 -54.21 19.99 -21.64
N PRO A 67 -54.97 19.79 -20.53
CA PRO A 67 -54.54 19.12 -19.29
C PRO A 67 -54.03 17.67 -19.38
N GLU A 68 -53.92 17.08 -20.57
CA GLU A 68 -53.60 15.66 -20.79
C GLU A 68 -52.10 15.31 -20.64
N PHE A 69 -51.20 16.29 -20.52
CA PHE A 69 -49.75 16.05 -20.50
C PHE A 69 -49.15 15.63 -19.14
N TRP A 70 -49.94 15.68 -18.06
CA TRP A 70 -49.48 15.40 -16.70
C TRP A 70 -48.91 13.99 -16.52
N ILE A 71 -49.41 13.00 -17.29
CA ILE A 71 -48.94 11.61 -17.23
C ILE A 71 -47.50 11.52 -17.74
N ALA A 72 -47.19 12.20 -18.86
CA ALA A 72 -45.85 12.21 -19.42
C ALA A 72 -44.86 12.88 -18.47
N GLU A 73 -45.27 13.99 -17.84
CA GLU A 73 -44.48 14.69 -16.82
C GLU A 73 -44.19 13.78 -15.60
N ALA A 74 -45.22 13.12 -15.07
CA ALA A 74 -45.08 12.20 -13.94
C ALA A 74 -44.13 11.03 -14.25
N ILE A 75 -44.18 10.47 -15.47
CA ILE A 75 -43.29 9.39 -15.89
C ILE A 75 -41.84 9.87 -15.96
N VAL A 76 -41.58 11.03 -16.59
CA VAL A 76 -40.22 11.58 -16.75
C VAL A 76 -39.60 11.90 -15.38
N VAL A 77 -40.35 12.54 -14.49
CA VAL A 77 -39.90 12.87 -13.13
C VAL A 77 -39.64 11.60 -12.33
N THR A 78 -40.54 10.62 -12.37
CA THR A 78 -40.37 9.36 -11.63
C THR A 78 -39.13 8.60 -12.12
N LEU A 79 -38.92 8.50 -13.44
CA LEU A 79 -37.77 7.82 -14.02
C LEU A 79 -36.44 8.52 -13.66
N GLY A 80 -36.42 9.85 -13.74
CA GLY A 80 -35.27 10.64 -13.28
C GLY A 80 -34.92 10.37 -11.82
N TYR A 81 -35.94 10.17 -10.97
CA TYR A 81 -35.76 10.00 -9.53
C TYR A 81 -35.21 8.62 -9.21
N LEU A 82 -35.73 7.60 -9.89
CA LEU A 82 -35.24 6.23 -9.77
C LEU A 82 -33.78 6.12 -10.21
N LEU A 83 -33.39 6.76 -11.33
CA LEU A 83 -32.00 6.80 -11.79
C LEU A 83 -31.08 7.46 -10.75
N LEU A 84 -31.48 8.62 -10.24
CA LEU A 84 -30.72 9.35 -9.23
C LEU A 84 -30.58 8.54 -7.94
N ALA A 85 -31.68 7.99 -7.44
CA ALA A 85 -31.71 7.21 -6.21
C ALA A 85 -30.87 5.95 -6.33
N ASN A 86 -30.98 5.21 -7.44
CA ASN A 86 -30.23 3.97 -7.66
C ASN A 86 -28.72 4.21 -7.66
N GLU A 87 -28.23 5.21 -8.41
CA GLU A 87 -26.79 5.49 -8.46
C GLU A 87 -26.28 6.17 -7.18
N SER A 88 -27.07 7.02 -6.53
CA SER A 88 -26.69 7.61 -5.23
C SER A 88 -26.56 6.54 -4.15
N LEU A 89 -27.49 5.59 -4.10
CA LEU A 89 -27.43 4.45 -3.19
C LEU A 89 -26.28 3.50 -3.56
N SER A 90 -26.02 3.27 -4.85
CA SER A 90 -24.86 2.48 -5.31
C SER A 90 -23.54 3.13 -4.91
N MET A 91 -23.41 4.45 -5.01
CA MET A 91 -22.22 5.17 -4.54
C MET A 91 -22.07 5.04 -3.03
N LEU A 92 -23.14 5.23 -2.27
CA LEU A 92 -23.12 5.04 -0.81
C LEU A 92 -22.76 3.60 -0.44
N GLU A 93 -23.22 2.61 -1.19
CA GLU A 93 -22.82 1.21 -1.02
C GLU A 93 -21.34 1.02 -1.31
N LYS A 94 -20.81 1.54 -2.43
CA LYS A 94 -19.36 1.50 -2.75
C LYS A 94 -18.49 2.24 -1.74
N LEU A 95 -19.00 3.29 -1.10
CA LEU A 95 -18.30 4.00 -0.01
C LEU A 95 -18.41 3.27 1.33
N ARG A 96 -19.49 2.52 1.55
CA ARG A 96 -19.73 1.75 2.79
C ARG A 96 -19.03 0.40 2.76
N THR A 97 -19.01 -0.27 1.62
CA THR A 97 -18.29 -1.52 1.44
C THR A 97 -16.89 -1.15 0.98
N PRO A 98 -15.83 -1.34 1.79
CA PRO A 98 -14.50 -1.38 1.23
C PRO A 98 -14.55 -2.38 0.07
N GLU A 99 -14.02 -1.94 -1.09
CA GLU A 99 -13.92 -2.72 -2.32
C GLU A 99 -13.80 -4.21 -1.99
N LYS A 100 -14.74 -5.04 -2.47
CA LYS A 100 -14.75 -6.48 -2.19
C LYS A 100 -13.43 -7.05 -2.68
N ARG A 101 -12.46 -7.04 -1.78
CA ARG A 101 -11.13 -7.58 -1.94
C ARG A 101 -11.36 -9.03 -2.26
N HIS A 102 -10.85 -9.45 -3.42
CA HIS A 102 -10.91 -10.82 -3.90
C HIS A 102 -10.82 -11.79 -2.72
N GLU A 103 -11.70 -12.81 -2.68
CA GLU A 103 -11.53 -13.96 -1.77
C GLU A 103 -10.20 -14.65 -2.14
N ARG A 104 -9.10 -14.04 -1.69
CA ARG A 104 -7.74 -14.48 -1.91
C ARG A 104 -7.61 -15.76 -1.11
N ARG A 105 -7.26 -16.84 -1.81
CA ARG A 105 -6.95 -18.13 -1.17
C ARG A 105 -6.00 -17.86 -0.03
N LYS A 106 -6.32 -18.32 1.19
CA LYS A 106 -5.38 -18.35 2.31
C LYS A 106 -4.24 -19.29 1.94
N VAL A 107 -3.27 -18.79 1.18
CA VAL A 107 -1.98 -19.45 1.00
C VAL A 107 -1.29 -19.33 2.34
N LYS A 108 -0.94 -20.47 2.94
CA LYS A 108 -0.15 -20.49 4.16
C LYS A 108 1.25 -20.01 3.79
N CYS A 109 1.44 -18.69 3.86
CA CYS A 109 2.69 -18.05 3.50
C CYS A 109 3.79 -18.51 4.46
N ALA A 110 4.98 -18.78 3.96
CA ALA A 110 6.12 -19.21 4.78
C ALA A 110 6.84 -18.03 5.47
N LEU A 111 6.22 -16.85 5.48
CA LEU A 111 6.75 -15.65 6.12
C LEU A 111 6.63 -15.77 7.66
N PRO A 112 7.61 -15.24 8.41
CA PRO A 112 7.45 -15.07 9.85
C PRO A 112 6.37 -14.02 10.13
N VAL A 113 5.77 -14.09 11.33
CA VAL A 113 4.80 -13.09 11.80
C VAL A 113 5.42 -11.69 11.83
N ALA A 114 6.69 -11.60 12.25
CA ALA A 114 7.43 -10.36 12.35
C ALA A 114 8.89 -10.60 11.98
N GLY A 115 9.40 -9.90 10.98
CA GLY A 115 10.79 -10.05 10.55
C GLY A 115 11.49 -8.77 10.14
N ILE A 116 12.82 -8.79 10.24
CA ILE A 116 13.74 -7.72 9.89
C ILE A 116 14.42 -8.06 8.56
N ILE A 117 14.43 -7.09 7.65
CA ILE A 117 15.20 -7.13 6.42
C ILE A 117 16.26 -6.04 6.49
N LYS A 118 17.52 -6.38 6.19
CA LYS A 118 18.67 -5.46 6.31
C LYS A 118 18.91 -4.61 5.06
N SER A 119 18.57 -5.14 3.90
CA SER A 119 18.79 -4.49 2.61
C SER A 119 17.47 -4.16 1.93
N ARG A 120 17.41 -2.94 1.36
CA ARG A 120 16.24 -2.51 0.60
C ARG A 120 16.06 -3.32 -0.68
N ASP A 121 17.16 -3.73 -1.32
CA ASP A 121 17.10 -4.52 -2.55
C ASP A 121 16.52 -5.91 -2.30
N ASP A 122 16.89 -6.53 -1.18
CA ASP A 122 16.36 -7.84 -0.79
C ASP A 122 14.90 -7.72 -0.36
N ALA A 123 14.52 -6.63 0.32
CA ALA A 123 13.13 -6.33 0.63
C ALA A 123 12.27 -6.18 -0.64
N ILE A 124 12.72 -5.39 -1.62
CA ILE A 124 12.01 -5.21 -2.89
C ILE A 124 11.88 -6.54 -3.63
N THR A 125 12.93 -7.37 -3.63
CA THR A 125 12.92 -8.69 -4.25
C THR A 125 11.86 -9.61 -3.60
N LEU A 126 11.81 -9.62 -2.27
CA LEU A 126 10.81 -10.39 -1.52
C LEU A 126 9.38 -9.88 -1.79
N LEU A 127 9.19 -8.56 -1.79
CA LEU A 127 7.88 -7.94 -2.05
C LEU A 127 7.37 -8.25 -3.46
N LYS A 128 8.24 -8.23 -4.47
CA LYS A 128 7.89 -8.67 -5.83
C LYS A 128 7.41 -10.11 -5.86
N ALA A 129 8.07 -10.99 -5.11
CA ALA A 129 7.68 -12.39 -5.04
C ALA A 129 6.34 -12.57 -4.33
N ILE A 130 6.09 -11.80 -3.25
CA ILE A 130 4.80 -11.80 -2.55
C ILE A 130 3.68 -11.32 -3.48
N ASP A 131 3.90 -10.22 -4.18
CA ASP A 131 2.96 -9.62 -5.13
C ASP A 131 2.66 -10.58 -6.31
N SER A 132 3.71 -11.19 -6.88
CA SER A 132 3.58 -12.03 -8.09
C SER A 132 3.07 -13.45 -7.82
N TYR A 133 3.39 -14.05 -6.67
CA TYR A 133 3.17 -15.48 -6.43
C TYR A 133 2.22 -15.78 -5.27
N ALA A 134 2.12 -14.90 -4.28
CA ALA A 134 1.32 -15.14 -3.09
C ALA A 134 -0.03 -14.41 -3.11
N ASP A 135 -0.20 -13.39 -3.97
CA ASP A 135 -1.39 -12.53 -4.06
C ASP A 135 -1.87 -12.06 -2.67
N LEU A 136 -0.92 -11.78 -1.77
CA LEU A 136 -1.25 -11.40 -0.41
C LEU A 136 -1.52 -9.90 -0.32
N PRO A 137 -2.51 -9.48 0.49
CA PRO A 137 -2.71 -8.08 0.82
C PRO A 137 -1.41 -7.39 1.23
N LEU A 138 -1.00 -6.31 0.55
CA LEU A 138 0.22 -5.58 0.87
C LEU A 138 -0.07 -4.13 1.26
N LEU A 139 0.37 -3.76 2.46
CA LEU A 139 0.48 -2.37 2.92
C LEU A 139 1.95 -1.97 2.98
N VAL A 140 2.30 -0.87 2.34
CA VAL A 140 3.65 -0.30 2.41
C VAL A 140 3.63 1.03 3.16
N ILE A 141 4.55 1.22 4.10
CA ILE A 141 4.86 2.50 4.71
C ILE A 141 6.24 2.92 4.23
N GLY A 142 6.34 4.08 3.57
CA GLY A 142 7.62 4.56 3.08
C GLY A 142 7.68 6.07 2.88
N ARG A 143 8.88 6.58 2.65
CA ARG A 143 9.15 8.03 2.52
C ARG A 143 9.05 8.56 1.10
N GLU A 144 9.16 7.68 0.12
CA GLU A 144 9.02 8.03 -1.28
C GLU A 144 7.55 8.25 -1.62
N HIS A 145 7.27 9.14 -2.57
CA HIS A 145 5.90 9.35 -3.02
C HIS A 145 5.33 8.03 -3.58
N PRO A 146 4.05 7.67 -3.35
CA PRO A 146 3.51 6.37 -3.73
C PRO A 146 3.74 6.02 -5.21
N GLU A 147 3.57 6.98 -6.12
CA GLU A 147 3.81 6.77 -7.56
C GLU A 147 5.29 6.54 -7.89
N GLU A 148 6.18 7.29 -7.24
CA GLU A 148 7.62 7.16 -7.45
C GLU A 148 8.12 5.81 -6.93
N TRP A 149 7.64 5.41 -5.74
CA TRP A 149 7.97 4.13 -5.14
C TRP A 149 7.54 2.98 -6.07
N ARG A 150 6.30 2.98 -6.55
CA ARG A 150 5.80 1.96 -7.50
C ARG A 150 6.59 1.92 -8.78
N ASN A 151 6.91 3.07 -9.37
CA ASN A 151 7.67 3.13 -10.61
C ASN A 151 9.09 2.55 -10.45
N LYS A 152 9.73 2.77 -9.30
CA LYS A 152 11.07 2.24 -9.02
C LYS A 152 11.06 0.77 -8.63
N THR A 153 10.12 0.35 -7.80
CA THR A 153 10.07 -1.02 -7.29
C THR A 153 9.37 -1.96 -8.26
N GLY A 154 8.41 -1.49 -9.05
CA GLY A 154 7.54 -2.33 -9.89
C GLY A 154 6.60 -3.22 -9.08
N VAL A 155 6.33 -2.85 -7.82
CA VAL A 155 5.40 -3.55 -6.91
C VAL A 155 4.15 -2.69 -6.75
N GLU A 156 2.97 -3.29 -6.81
CA GLU A 156 1.68 -2.60 -6.67
C GLU A 156 1.01 -2.92 -5.32
N PRO A 157 1.27 -2.15 -4.25
CA PRO A 157 0.67 -2.42 -2.96
C PRO A 157 -0.81 -1.99 -2.95
N ASP A 158 -1.64 -2.78 -2.27
CA ASP A 158 -3.07 -2.47 -2.15
C ASP A 158 -3.34 -1.20 -1.32
N ASP A 159 -2.46 -0.89 -0.35
CA ASP A 159 -2.46 0.40 0.33
C ASP A 159 -1.04 0.92 0.58
N TYR A 160 -0.89 2.24 0.62
CA TYR A 160 0.39 2.91 0.78
C TYR A 160 0.26 4.11 1.72
N ILE A 161 1.04 4.10 2.79
CA ILE A 161 1.18 5.21 3.71
C ILE A 161 2.46 5.98 3.38
N TRP A 162 2.30 7.22 2.93
CA TRP A 162 3.42 8.08 2.65
C TRP A 162 3.88 8.82 3.92
N LEU A 163 5.04 8.45 4.43
CA LEU A 163 5.62 8.98 5.65
C LEU A 163 6.23 10.36 5.41
N THR A 164 5.42 11.40 5.57
CA THR A 164 5.80 12.79 5.30
C THR A 164 4.99 13.79 6.13
N ARG A 165 5.49 15.01 6.27
CA ARG A 165 4.78 16.13 6.91
C ARG A 165 3.99 16.98 5.90
N VAL A 166 4.10 16.70 4.61
CA VAL A 166 3.34 17.39 3.56
C VAL A 166 1.88 16.98 3.61
N GLU A 167 0.97 17.92 3.39
CA GLU A 167 -0.46 17.64 3.28
C GLU A 167 -0.74 16.86 1.99
N HIS A 168 -1.22 15.63 2.16
CA HIS A 168 -1.63 14.77 1.06
C HIS A 168 -2.58 13.68 1.58
N LYS A 169 -3.50 13.19 0.73
CA LYS A 169 -4.51 12.18 1.12
C LYS A 169 -3.89 10.91 1.72
N LYS A 170 -2.74 10.49 1.21
CA LYS A 170 -1.98 9.31 1.69
C LYS A 170 -0.88 9.64 2.69
N ALA A 171 -0.65 10.92 2.99
CA ALA A 171 0.41 11.32 3.91
C ALA A 171 0.04 11.06 5.37
N VAL A 172 1.04 10.63 6.14
CA VAL A 172 0.98 10.60 7.60
C VAL A 172 2.30 11.11 8.15
N SER A 173 2.23 12.02 9.13
CA SER A 173 3.43 12.55 9.78
C SER A 173 4.21 11.43 10.47
N PRO A 174 5.56 11.41 10.38
CA PRO A 174 6.41 10.44 11.08
C PRO A 174 6.26 10.49 12.60
N SER A 175 5.85 11.63 13.18
CA SER A 175 5.60 11.78 14.62
C SER A 175 4.24 11.24 15.06
N SER A 176 3.32 10.99 14.12
CA SER A 176 1.94 10.62 14.41
C SER A 176 1.79 9.09 14.53
N LEU A 177 2.59 8.47 15.40
CA LEU A 177 2.62 7.01 15.60
C LEU A 177 1.24 6.42 15.93
N HIS A 178 0.39 7.16 16.64
CA HIS A 178 -0.99 6.73 16.93
C HIS A 178 -1.84 6.58 15.66
N VAL A 179 -1.71 7.52 14.71
CA VAL A 179 -2.42 7.48 13.42
C VAL A 179 -1.90 6.31 12.57
N LEU A 180 -0.58 6.10 12.58
CA LEU A 180 0.04 4.96 11.90
C LEU A 180 -0.46 3.64 12.49
N SER A 181 -0.48 3.49 13.83
CA SER A 181 -1.02 2.29 14.48
C SER A 181 -2.46 2.04 14.06
N GLY A 182 -3.32 3.06 14.09
CA GLY A 182 -4.72 2.91 13.70
C GLY A 182 -4.89 2.41 12.26
N LYS A 183 -4.13 2.98 11.32
CA LYS A 183 -4.17 2.57 9.90
C LYS A 183 -3.62 1.15 9.70
N VAL A 184 -2.47 0.83 10.30
CA VAL A 184 -1.82 -0.47 10.13
C VAL A 184 -2.63 -1.58 10.79
N ILE A 185 -3.09 -1.39 12.03
CA ILE A 185 -3.90 -2.38 12.74
C ILE A 185 -5.25 -2.56 12.04
N GLY A 186 -5.84 -1.48 11.53
CA GLY A 186 -7.04 -1.54 10.68
C GLY A 186 -6.80 -2.41 9.44
N PHE A 187 -5.72 -2.16 8.71
CA PHE A 187 -5.33 -2.99 7.58
C PHE A 187 -5.14 -4.47 7.96
N ILE A 188 -4.43 -4.77 9.05
CA ILE A 188 -4.20 -6.15 9.51
C ILE A 188 -5.52 -6.87 9.81
N ARG A 189 -6.41 -6.22 10.57
CA ARG A 189 -7.71 -6.78 10.94
C ARG A 189 -8.60 -7.03 9.72
N ASP A 190 -8.59 -6.10 8.78
CA ASP A 190 -9.41 -6.19 7.59
C ASP A 190 -8.82 -7.21 6.59
N ASN A 191 -7.57 -7.65 6.79
CA ASN A 191 -6.82 -8.51 5.86
C ASN A 191 -6.03 -9.62 6.56
N PRO A 192 -6.71 -10.65 7.10
CA PRO A 192 -6.04 -11.81 7.69
C PRO A 192 -5.08 -12.46 6.69
N GLY A 193 -3.82 -12.70 7.07
CA GLY A 193 -2.78 -13.19 6.16
C GLY A 193 -2.01 -12.10 5.40
N GLY A 194 -2.41 -10.83 5.51
CA GLY A 194 -1.75 -9.71 4.83
C GLY A 194 -0.32 -9.47 5.29
N VAL A 195 0.40 -8.66 4.51
CA VAL A 195 1.78 -8.28 4.73
C VAL A 195 1.85 -6.75 4.90
N VAL A 196 2.49 -6.32 5.98
CA VAL A 196 2.81 -4.92 6.24
C VAL A 196 4.31 -4.76 6.09
N TYR A 197 4.75 -3.95 5.14
CA TYR A 197 6.15 -3.57 4.98
C TYR A 197 6.38 -2.13 5.46
N ILE A 198 7.36 -1.96 6.34
CA ILE A 198 7.70 -0.68 6.96
C ILE A 198 9.15 -0.33 6.62
N GLU A 199 9.34 0.72 5.84
CA GLU A 199 10.62 1.42 5.68
C GLU A 199 10.54 2.83 6.30
N GLY A 200 11.68 3.43 6.61
CA GLY A 200 11.72 4.79 7.19
C GLY A 200 11.68 4.84 8.72
N ILE A 201 12.08 3.77 9.42
CA ILE A 201 12.17 3.76 10.89
C ILE A 201 13.11 4.86 11.39
N GLU A 202 14.21 5.09 10.69
CA GLU A 202 15.16 6.17 10.98
C GLU A 202 14.50 7.55 10.94
N TYR A 203 13.54 7.72 10.03
CA TYR A 203 12.79 8.96 9.91
C TYR A 203 11.75 9.11 11.01
N MET A 204 11.14 8.02 11.49
CA MET A 204 10.31 8.05 12.70
C MET A 204 11.14 8.45 13.93
N LEU A 205 12.33 7.86 14.07
CA LEU A 205 13.26 8.14 15.17
C LEU A 205 13.79 9.57 15.17
N PHE A 206 13.79 10.22 14.01
CA PHE A 206 14.12 11.64 13.93
C PHE A 206 13.10 12.54 14.65
N TYR A 207 11.83 12.12 14.75
CA TYR A 207 10.76 12.92 15.39
C TYR A 207 10.22 12.31 16.68
N SER A 208 10.61 11.10 17.03
CA SER A 208 10.08 10.36 18.18
C SER A 208 11.19 9.55 18.82
N ASP A 209 11.12 9.36 20.13
CA ASP A 209 12.09 8.51 20.81
C ASP A 209 11.94 7.04 20.37
N PHE A 210 13.01 6.27 20.55
CA PHE A 210 13.00 4.85 20.21
C PHE A 210 11.93 4.07 20.98
N LYS A 211 11.64 4.45 22.22
CA LYS A 211 10.66 3.75 23.05
C LYS A 211 9.25 3.84 22.44
N ALA A 212 8.88 5.00 21.90
CA ALA A 212 7.62 5.22 21.23
C ALA A 212 7.54 4.44 19.91
N VAL A 213 8.60 4.49 19.10
CA VAL A 213 8.67 3.73 17.83
C VAL A 213 8.65 2.22 18.09
N ALA A 214 9.40 1.72 19.08
CA ALA A 214 9.40 0.31 19.45
C ALA A 214 8.02 -0.15 19.93
N LYS A 215 7.33 0.63 20.77
CA LYS A 215 5.95 0.33 21.18
C LYS A 215 4.99 0.25 19.99
N PHE A 216 5.14 1.16 19.03
CA PHE A 216 4.38 1.13 17.78
C PHE A 216 4.63 -0.18 17.01
N LEU A 217 5.90 -0.53 16.78
CA LEU A 217 6.28 -1.76 16.07
C LEU A 217 5.79 -3.02 16.79
N PHE A 218 5.92 -3.08 18.11
CA PHE A 218 5.47 -4.22 18.91
C PHE A 218 3.96 -4.36 18.90
N SER A 219 3.21 -3.25 18.98
CA SER A 219 1.75 -3.29 18.87
C SER A 219 1.27 -3.83 17.51
N ILE A 220 1.99 -3.52 16.44
CA ILE A 220 1.68 -4.02 15.09
C ILE A 220 2.00 -5.51 14.98
N ARG A 221 3.13 -5.96 15.52
CA ARG A 221 3.48 -7.38 15.62
C ARG A 221 2.41 -8.16 16.39
N ASP A 222 1.99 -7.66 17.54
CA ASP A 222 1.01 -8.34 18.39
C ASP A 222 -0.34 -8.47 17.65
N ALA A 223 -0.77 -7.42 16.95
CA ALA A 223 -1.94 -7.46 16.08
C ALA A 223 -1.78 -8.47 14.94
N ALA A 224 -0.60 -8.51 14.30
CA ALA A 224 -0.32 -9.45 13.22
C ALA A 224 -0.34 -10.91 13.69
N MET A 225 0.15 -11.18 14.90
CA MET A 225 0.10 -12.51 15.50
C MET A 225 -1.34 -13.01 15.68
N ILE A 226 -2.26 -12.13 16.11
CA ILE A 226 -3.67 -12.46 16.32
C ILE A 226 -4.36 -12.76 14.99
N GLU A 227 -4.13 -11.93 13.97
CA GLU A 227 -4.84 -12.01 12.68
C GLU A 227 -4.10 -12.86 11.63
N SER A 228 -3.04 -13.58 12.04
CA SER A 228 -2.16 -14.36 11.15
C SER A 228 -1.59 -13.56 9.98
N ALA A 229 -1.34 -12.26 10.20
CA ALA A 229 -0.68 -11.37 9.25
C ALA A 229 0.85 -11.36 9.49
N HIS A 230 1.57 -10.66 8.61
CA HIS A 230 3.03 -10.64 8.58
C HIS A 230 3.52 -9.18 8.57
N VAL A 231 4.58 -8.90 9.33
CA VAL A 231 5.16 -7.57 9.46
C VAL A 231 6.63 -7.65 9.09
N LEU A 232 7.03 -6.90 8.08
CA LEU A 232 8.39 -6.83 7.57
C LEU A 232 8.91 -5.42 7.82
N ILE A 233 10.01 -5.29 8.55
CA ILE A 233 10.64 -4.00 8.80
C ILE A 233 11.98 -3.92 8.09
N LEU A 234 12.25 -2.80 7.42
CA LEU A 234 13.58 -2.46 6.93
C LEU A 234 14.35 -1.79 8.06
N ALA A 235 15.33 -2.51 8.62
CA ALA A 235 16.23 -1.97 9.63
C ALA A 235 17.62 -2.57 9.44
N ASN A 236 18.65 -1.72 9.39
CA ASN A 236 20.04 -2.14 9.31
C ASN A 236 20.82 -1.68 10.55
N GLU A 237 21.99 -2.28 10.76
CA GLU A 237 22.83 -1.99 11.94
C GLU A 237 23.48 -0.60 11.87
N ASP A 238 23.48 0.06 10.71
CA ASP A 238 24.01 1.41 10.52
C ASP A 238 23.01 2.51 10.93
N THR A 239 21.71 2.19 11.01
CA THR A 239 20.64 3.17 11.30
C THR A 239 20.18 3.17 12.75
N LEU A 240 20.46 2.10 13.50
CA LEU A 240 20.07 1.92 14.88
C LEU A 240 21.30 1.64 15.74
N SER A 241 21.31 2.17 16.97
CA SER A 241 22.34 1.80 17.94
C SER A 241 22.30 0.28 18.24
N PRO A 242 23.43 -0.33 18.66
CA PRO A 242 23.48 -1.75 18.99
C PRO A 242 22.42 -2.19 20.00
N GLU A 243 22.13 -1.35 21.00
CA GLU A 243 21.12 -1.60 22.02
C GLU A 243 19.70 -1.60 21.42
N GLN A 244 19.39 -0.64 20.54
CA GLN A 244 18.11 -0.57 19.84
C GLN A 244 17.90 -1.77 18.92
N MET A 245 18.93 -2.15 18.17
CA MET A 245 18.89 -3.32 17.29
C MET A 245 18.71 -4.61 18.10
N ALA A 246 19.41 -4.76 19.23
CA ALA A 246 19.26 -5.92 20.11
C ALA A 246 17.84 -6.04 20.70
N ILE A 247 17.18 -4.91 20.97
CA ILE A 247 15.77 -4.90 21.39
C ILE A 247 14.86 -5.37 20.25
N LEU A 248 15.06 -4.87 19.02
CA LEU A 248 14.24 -5.28 17.89
C LEU A 248 14.43 -6.76 17.52
N LYS A 249 15.68 -7.26 17.50
CA LYS A 249 16.00 -8.67 17.20
C LYS A 249 15.37 -9.68 18.18
N LYS A 250 14.93 -9.24 19.37
CA LYS A 250 14.17 -10.11 20.30
C LYS A 250 12.71 -10.30 19.88
N GLU A 251 12.14 -9.33 19.19
CA GLU A 251 10.72 -9.34 18.81
C GLU A 251 10.52 -9.67 17.32
N PHE A 252 11.51 -9.41 16.47
CA PHE A 252 11.49 -9.62 15.03
C PHE A 252 12.60 -10.59 14.60
N GLU A 253 12.25 -11.60 13.83
CA GLU A 253 13.19 -12.59 13.28
C GLU A 253 13.99 -11.99 12.12
N GLU A 254 15.31 -12.22 12.06
CA GLU A 254 16.10 -11.81 10.91
C GLU A 254 15.75 -12.68 9.69
N ILE A 255 15.37 -12.04 8.58
CA ILE A 255 14.91 -12.75 7.39
C ILE A 255 16.08 -13.10 6.49
N ASP A 256 16.23 -14.41 6.26
CA ASP A 256 16.97 -14.99 5.14
C ASP A 256 16.05 -14.98 3.90
N VAL A 257 16.27 -14.01 3.01
CA VAL A 257 15.38 -13.78 1.86
C VAL A 257 15.47 -14.94 0.88
N GLU A 258 16.66 -15.49 0.64
CA GLU A 258 16.87 -16.64 -0.23
C GLU A 258 16.05 -17.85 0.22
N LYS A 259 16.10 -18.17 1.52
CA LYS A 259 15.36 -19.29 2.11
C LYS A 259 13.85 -19.08 2.04
N ILE A 260 13.37 -17.85 2.19
CA ILE A 260 11.93 -17.54 2.05
C ILE A 260 11.50 -17.65 0.58
N LEU A 261 12.29 -17.11 -0.35
CA LEU A 261 12.02 -17.22 -1.78
C LEU A 261 11.98 -18.68 -2.25
N GLU A 262 12.88 -19.53 -1.74
CA GLU A 262 12.86 -20.97 -2.03
C GLU A 262 11.53 -21.61 -1.60
N LYS A 263 11.05 -21.28 -0.39
CA LYS A 263 9.77 -21.78 0.13
C LYS A 263 8.55 -21.22 -0.62
N LEU A 264 8.63 -19.98 -1.13
CA LEU A 264 7.54 -19.32 -1.85
C LEU A 264 7.43 -19.78 -3.30
N MET A 265 8.55 -19.97 -4.00
CA MET A 265 8.59 -20.20 -5.45
C MET A 265 8.82 -21.68 -5.83
N GLY A 266 9.31 -22.50 -4.91
CA GLY A 266 9.70 -23.88 -5.16
C GLY A 266 10.98 -24.01 -6.03
N PRO A 267 11.62 -25.20 -6.05
CA PRO A 267 12.93 -25.40 -6.68
C PRO A 267 12.96 -25.24 -8.22
N ALA A 268 11.81 -25.19 -8.89
CA ALA A 268 11.73 -25.21 -10.36
C ALA A 268 12.00 -23.86 -11.05
N LEU A 269 11.79 -22.71 -10.37
CA LEU A 269 11.93 -21.38 -11.00
C LEU A 269 13.30 -20.70 -10.80
N PHE A 270 14.13 -21.19 -9.87
CA PHE A 270 15.41 -20.55 -9.53
C PHE A 270 16.45 -20.61 -10.67
N GLY A 271 16.26 -21.50 -11.65
CA GLY A 271 17.08 -21.59 -12.86
C GLY A 271 16.97 -20.37 -13.79
N ALA A 272 15.95 -19.53 -13.63
CA ALA A 272 15.69 -18.38 -14.50
C ALA A 272 16.31 -17.05 -14.02
N ILE A 273 16.95 -17.03 -12.84
CA ILE A 273 17.59 -15.80 -12.31
C ILE A 273 18.96 -15.59 -12.99
N PRO A 274 19.23 -14.44 -13.62
CA PRO A 274 20.48 -14.18 -14.32
C PRO A 274 21.70 -14.32 -13.41
N SER A 275 22.70 -15.06 -13.88
CA SER A 275 23.87 -15.61 -13.17
C SER A 275 24.88 -14.58 -12.63
N ARG A 276 24.54 -13.29 -12.57
CA ARG A 276 25.49 -12.22 -12.21
C ARG A 276 25.77 -12.15 -10.70
N LYS A 277 24.79 -12.46 -9.84
CA LYS A 277 24.94 -12.52 -8.36
C LYS A 277 25.46 -13.88 -7.86
N ARG A 278 25.56 -14.89 -8.74
CA ARG A 278 25.98 -16.27 -8.41
C ARG A 278 27.50 -16.40 -8.24
N ARG A 279 28.29 -15.49 -8.83
CA ARG A 279 29.77 -15.51 -8.77
C ARG A 279 30.35 -14.92 -7.48
N ASP A 280 29.70 -13.90 -6.92
CA ASP A 280 30.15 -13.26 -5.68
C ASP A 280 29.87 -14.14 -4.43
N PHE A 281 28.91 -15.06 -4.56
CA PHE A 281 28.53 -16.04 -3.53
C PHE A 281 29.56 -17.17 -3.34
N ASN A 282 30.06 -17.77 -4.42
CA ASN A 282 31.07 -18.83 -4.30
C ASN A 282 32.42 -18.29 -3.79
N ALA A 283 32.79 -17.06 -4.16
CA ALA A 283 34.02 -16.43 -3.71
C ALA A 283 34.04 -16.12 -2.20
N SER A 284 32.87 -15.95 -1.58
CA SER A 284 32.73 -15.66 -0.15
C SER A 284 32.60 -16.91 0.72
N ALA A 285 32.22 -18.05 0.12
CA ALA A 285 32.05 -19.33 0.82
C ALA A 285 33.33 -20.19 0.86
N GLU A 286 34.29 -19.97 -0.04
CA GLU A 286 35.56 -20.72 -0.08
C GLU A 286 36.66 -20.14 0.84
N GLY A 287 36.42 -18.99 1.48
CA GLY A 287 37.45 -18.25 2.24
C GLY A 287 37.54 -18.54 3.75
N SER A 288 36.72 -19.45 4.31
CA SER A 288 36.63 -19.59 5.77
C SER A 288 36.46 -21.01 6.29
N GLU A 289 37.07 -22.01 5.66
CA GLU A 289 37.25 -23.33 6.28
C GLU A 289 38.59 -23.96 5.85
N GLU A 290 39.69 -23.53 6.47
CA GLU A 290 40.85 -24.40 6.70
C GLU A 290 41.70 -23.83 7.84
N GLY A 291 41.72 -24.54 8.98
CA GLY A 291 42.71 -24.28 10.03
C GLY A 291 42.25 -24.47 11.48
N SER A 292 41.78 -25.66 11.87
CA SER A 292 41.92 -26.12 13.26
C SER A 292 41.71 -27.63 13.38
N GLY A 293 42.80 -28.37 13.60
CA GLY A 293 42.76 -29.80 13.88
C GLY A 293 44.14 -30.34 14.21
N ALA A 294 44.42 -30.52 15.50
CA ALA A 294 45.65 -31.08 16.05
C ALA A 294 45.86 -32.55 15.67
N GLY A 295 47.14 -32.96 15.60
CA GLY A 295 47.55 -34.37 15.57
C GLY A 295 48.89 -34.54 16.29
N GLU A 296 48.90 -35.29 17.38
CA GLU A 296 50.07 -35.69 18.15
C GLU A 296 50.90 -36.78 17.43
N GLU A 297 52.22 -36.56 17.48
CA GLU A 297 53.31 -37.50 17.85
C GLU A 297 53.55 -38.80 17.05
N LYS A 298 54.74 -38.88 16.41
CA LYS A 298 55.71 -39.97 16.63
C LYS A 298 57.14 -39.54 16.27
N ALA A 299 58.06 -39.91 17.17
CA ALA A 299 59.51 -39.69 17.14
C ALA A 299 60.22 -40.39 15.95
N GLU A 300 61.41 -39.90 15.57
CA GLU A 300 62.70 -40.61 15.72
C GLU A 300 63.90 -39.81 15.11
N GLU A 301 64.99 -39.76 15.89
CA GLU A 301 66.42 -39.61 15.53
C GLU A 301 67.09 -38.29 15.05
N ALA A 302 67.81 -37.69 16.02
CA ALA A 302 69.28 -37.55 16.09
C ALA A 302 70.10 -36.53 15.21
N ARG A 303 70.44 -35.42 15.89
CA ARG A 303 71.81 -34.89 16.19
C ARG A 303 72.61 -34.12 15.09
N PRO A 304 73.64 -33.31 15.46
CA PRO A 304 73.58 -31.83 15.43
C PRO A 304 74.76 -31.18 14.64
N LEU A 305 75.02 -29.87 14.87
CA LEU A 305 76.13 -28.99 14.42
C LEU A 305 75.59 -27.89 13.48
N ARG A 306 75.87 -26.58 13.59
CA ARG A 306 77.02 -25.87 14.15
C ARG A 306 76.65 -24.38 14.32
N ARG A 307 77.13 -23.75 15.40
CA ARG A 307 77.28 -22.29 15.58
C ARG A 307 78.26 -21.72 14.54
N GLU A 308 77.93 -20.58 13.93
CA GLU A 308 78.80 -19.40 13.66
C GLU A 308 77.80 -18.22 13.50
N GLU A 309 77.64 -17.27 14.43
CA GLU A 309 78.47 -16.10 14.76
C GLU A 309 78.96 -15.25 13.58
N THR A 310 78.70 -13.93 13.68
CA THR A 310 79.19 -12.71 12.96
C THR A 310 78.02 -11.95 12.32
N ALA A 311 77.61 -10.73 12.70
CA ALA A 311 78.30 -9.47 13.03
C ALA A 311 79.16 -8.94 11.88
N GLU A 312 78.61 -7.98 11.12
CA GLU A 312 79.28 -6.85 10.40
C GLU A 312 78.17 -6.07 9.66
N GLU A 313 77.85 -4.84 10.06
CA GLU A 313 78.46 -3.57 9.65
C GLU A 313 78.13 -3.10 8.21
N GLY A 314 77.58 -1.89 8.13
CA GLY A 314 77.97 -0.92 7.09
C GLY A 314 77.02 -0.69 5.91
N ARG A 315 76.04 0.20 6.07
CA ARG A 315 75.91 1.52 5.40
C ARG A 315 74.47 2.02 5.39
#